data_AF-A0A7Y0EPK9-F1
#
_entry.id   AF-A0A7Y0EPK9-F1
#
_cell.length_a   1.000
_cell.length_b   1.000
_cell.length_c   1.000
_cell.angle_alpha   90.00
_cell.angle_beta   90.00
_cell.angle_gamma   90.00
#
_symmetry.space_group_name_H-M   'P 1'
#
loop_
_entity.id
_entity.type
_entity.pdbx_description
1 polymer ?
#
loop_
_entity_poly.entity_id
_entity_poly.type
_entity_poly.pdbx_seq_one_letter_code
_entity_poly.pdbx_strand_id
1 'polypeptide(L)'
;MYYLFDGDSAVASIMSNRLREQGYEVSIKTNYVGSFAQWFFSKPFGVGLIIALMLCVMLSGCFALMNAKGYAIERLHGKSALGIVFRDIKANAVPCAAGMAVACAVLCGAVYIYNHGAQWNLWLMVTALILLLIMACMMVAYLVGFAIASASPLLWSIKGRLPQRLPSVAVYCVRIPAVVVTIWAISFAGTALAEARDQWRTQQAWRTAGDSAAIYLNPNLSAEEQDQYSERTGAWLRQAEADGHMILAHEYDLRFFAPPADDGSTVSGRLLLANGNYLSHQDVRDADGSRLTSVPDDAVLVVVPSTLDDAHQQERLDAVHRWVKSQCEMYGRNVPQINIVRGASSQQLFGYGSALPNTPTLFDDALLVVINASSGLLSDDDYTAYASQGDVLLSDTNYAIASSRQAGLGDFIFAVGNVAQNAADDYAQLKADLIVHLFNIITCAAILAVSSIAIAQIRVRERAQTIFARYIHGWSFPRTHMSLIVMETLLAILPLLWSLWQVASMMRSQAAPGQDNPLLLGGWQPVLVMLLAVINLTICLLGVAHYTAGIVRNHAREE
;
A
#
# COMPACT_ATOMS: atom_id res chain seq x y z
N MET A 1 -23.35 -2.84 11.20
CA MET A 1 -22.24 -3.78 11.49
C MET A 1 -22.35 -4.98 10.55
N TYR A 2 -21.30 -5.30 9.77
CA TYR A 2 -21.28 -6.48 8.92
C TYR A 2 -20.66 -7.63 9.71
N TYR A 3 -21.48 -8.59 10.12
CA TYR A 3 -20.97 -9.82 10.71
C TYR A 3 -20.86 -10.88 9.62
N LEU A 4 -19.64 -11.37 9.37
CA LEU A 4 -19.41 -12.49 8.48
C LEU A 4 -19.66 -13.79 9.26
N PHE A 5 -20.77 -14.46 9.00
CA PHE A 5 -21.10 -15.74 9.62
C PHE A 5 -20.84 -16.89 8.64
N ASP A 6 -20.16 -17.92 9.13
CA ASP A 6 -19.97 -19.19 8.43
C ASP A 6 -21.13 -20.14 8.77
N GLY A 7 -21.86 -20.62 7.76
CA GLY A 7 -23.01 -21.51 7.95
C GLY A 7 -23.91 -21.62 6.72
N ASP A 8 -24.76 -22.66 6.71
CA ASP A 8 -25.80 -22.82 5.69
C ASP A 8 -26.75 -21.61 5.69
N SER A 9 -27.37 -21.33 4.55
CA SER A 9 -28.42 -20.30 4.39
C SER A 9 -29.51 -20.37 5.47
N ALA A 10 -29.79 -21.59 5.96
CA ALA A 10 -30.67 -21.85 7.09
C ALA A 10 -30.16 -21.23 8.41
N VAL A 11 -28.87 -21.33 8.72
CA VAL A 11 -28.26 -20.76 9.94
C VAL A 11 -28.23 -19.24 9.88
N ALA A 12 -27.93 -18.68 8.70
CA ALA A 12 -28.02 -17.24 8.47
C ALA A 12 -29.46 -16.72 8.68
N SER A 13 -30.47 -17.48 8.24
CA SER A 13 -31.87 -17.12 8.45
C SER A 13 -32.26 -17.18 9.93
N ILE A 14 -31.82 -18.20 10.68
CA ILE A 14 -32.07 -18.32 12.13
C ILE A 14 -31.41 -17.18 12.90
N MET A 15 -30.16 -16.84 12.59
CA MET A 15 -29.45 -15.72 13.20
C MET A 15 -30.13 -14.38 12.85
N SER A 16 -30.54 -14.21 11.59
CA SER A 16 -31.26 -13.01 11.15
C SER A 16 -32.58 -12.84 11.90
N ASN A 17 -33.30 -13.94 12.16
CA ASN A 17 -34.54 -13.93 12.91
C ASN A 17 -34.29 -13.59 14.38
N ARG A 18 -33.27 -14.18 15.02
CA ARG A 18 -32.90 -13.83 16.41
C ARG A 18 -32.46 -12.37 16.57
N LEU A 19 -31.73 -11.84 15.60
CA LEU A 19 -31.31 -10.44 15.60
C LEU A 19 -32.52 -9.51 15.37
N ARG A 20 -33.44 -9.87 14.47
CA ARG A 20 -34.70 -9.14 14.29
C ARG A 20 -35.60 -9.19 15.52
N GLU A 21 -35.66 -10.33 16.21
CA GLU A 21 -36.37 -10.47 17.49
C GLU A 21 -35.77 -9.57 18.58
N GLN A 22 -34.48 -9.26 18.49
CA GLN A 22 -33.80 -8.29 19.37
C GLN A 22 -33.90 -6.84 18.86
N GLY A 23 -34.69 -6.58 17.82
CA GLY A 23 -34.95 -5.23 17.30
C GLY A 23 -33.97 -4.76 16.21
N TYR A 24 -33.05 -5.61 15.74
CA TYR A 24 -32.11 -5.24 14.69
C TYR A 24 -32.72 -5.39 13.28
N GLU A 25 -32.45 -4.41 12.41
CA GLU A 25 -32.72 -4.57 10.98
C GLU A 25 -31.59 -5.38 10.33
N VAL A 26 -31.93 -6.53 9.75
CA VAL A 26 -30.95 -7.48 9.18
C VAL A 26 -31.16 -7.64 7.69
N SER A 27 -30.12 -7.30 6.92
CA SER A 27 -30.01 -7.56 5.49
C SER A 27 -28.99 -8.66 5.22
N ILE A 28 -29.43 -9.76 4.59
CA ILE A 28 -28.56 -10.86 4.20
C ILE A 28 -28.04 -10.57 2.78
N LYS A 29 -26.78 -10.15 2.68
CA LYS A 29 -26.12 -10.01 1.38
C LYS A 29 -25.58 -11.38 0.95
N THR A 30 -26.11 -11.94 -0.14
CA THR A 30 -25.68 -13.25 -0.68
C THR A 30 -24.68 -13.13 -1.83
N ASN A 31 -24.61 -11.98 -2.50
CA ASN A 31 -23.65 -11.73 -3.58
C ASN A 31 -22.37 -11.05 -3.06
N TYR A 32 -21.44 -11.86 -2.57
CA TYR A 32 -20.12 -11.40 -2.13
C TYR A 32 -19.06 -11.42 -3.23
N VAL A 33 -19.32 -11.97 -4.42
CA VAL A 33 -18.26 -12.19 -5.43
C VAL A 33 -17.65 -10.86 -5.91
N GLY A 34 -18.48 -9.85 -6.18
CA GLY A 34 -17.99 -8.54 -6.64
C GLY A 34 -17.24 -7.76 -5.56
N SER A 35 -17.77 -7.71 -4.34
CA SER A 35 -17.12 -7.05 -3.20
C SER A 35 -15.86 -7.78 -2.74
N PHE A 36 -15.86 -9.11 -2.76
CA PHE A 36 -14.68 -9.92 -2.48
C PHE A 36 -13.61 -9.71 -3.54
N ALA A 37 -13.95 -9.66 -4.84
CA ALA A 37 -12.99 -9.35 -5.89
C ALA A 37 -12.38 -7.96 -5.67
N GLN A 38 -13.20 -6.94 -5.38
CA GLN A 38 -12.71 -5.59 -5.08
C GLN A 38 -11.79 -5.57 -3.86
N TRP A 39 -12.15 -6.27 -2.78
CA TRP A 39 -11.30 -6.42 -1.59
C TRP A 39 -10.00 -7.19 -1.87
N PHE A 40 -10.07 -8.26 -2.66
CA PHE A 40 -8.91 -9.08 -3.01
C PHE A 40 -7.90 -8.29 -3.85
N PHE A 41 -8.39 -7.50 -4.81
CA PHE A 41 -7.55 -6.63 -5.64
C PHE A 41 -7.11 -5.34 -4.94
N SER A 42 -7.80 -4.91 -3.86
CA SER A 42 -7.31 -3.81 -3.02
C SER A 42 -6.21 -4.23 -2.06
N LYS A 43 -6.05 -5.54 -1.80
CA LYS A 43 -4.96 -6.09 -0.99
C LYS A 43 -3.72 -6.45 -1.83
N PRO A 44 -2.51 -6.48 -1.23
CA PRO A 44 -1.28 -6.84 -1.94
C PRO A 44 -1.31 -8.22 -2.64
N PHE A 45 -2.15 -9.13 -2.15
CA PHE A 45 -2.37 -10.46 -2.73
C PHE A 45 -2.93 -10.43 -4.16
N GLY A 46 -3.84 -9.50 -4.47
CA GLY A 46 -4.41 -9.40 -5.80
C GLY A 46 -3.38 -9.01 -6.87
N VAL A 47 -2.50 -8.07 -6.53
CA VAL A 47 -1.34 -7.72 -7.36
C VAL A 47 -0.38 -8.90 -7.48
N GLY A 48 -0.14 -9.62 -6.37
CA GLY A 48 0.69 -10.82 -6.38
C GLY A 48 0.19 -11.92 -7.31
N LEU A 49 -1.13 -12.11 -7.42
CA LEU A 49 -1.72 -13.03 -8.38
C LEU A 49 -1.41 -12.64 -9.83
N ILE A 50 -1.52 -11.35 -10.18
CA ILE A 50 -1.18 -10.85 -11.52
C ILE A 50 0.30 -11.11 -11.81
N ILE A 51 1.20 -10.82 -10.87
CA ILE A 51 2.63 -11.07 -11.01
C ILE A 51 2.92 -12.56 -11.19
N ALA A 52 2.31 -13.42 -10.38
CA ALA A 52 2.45 -14.88 -10.50
C ALA A 52 1.96 -15.37 -11.88
N LEU A 53 0.82 -14.89 -12.36
CA LEU A 53 0.30 -15.20 -13.69
C LEU A 53 1.29 -14.79 -14.78
N MET A 54 1.87 -13.61 -14.69
CA MET A 54 2.88 -13.14 -15.65
C MET A 54 4.12 -14.04 -15.66
N LEU A 55 4.61 -14.49 -14.49
CA LEU A 55 5.72 -15.43 -14.39
C LEU A 55 5.38 -16.77 -15.03
N CYS A 56 4.20 -17.32 -14.73
CA CYS A 56 3.73 -18.58 -15.31
C CYS A 56 3.58 -18.50 -16.83
N VAL A 57 2.98 -17.42 -17.34
CA VAL A 57 2.86 -17.13 -18.79
C VAL A 57 4.24 -17.05 -19.43
N MET A 58 5.17 -16.33 -18.80
CA MET A 58 6.52 -16.13 -19.31
C MET A 58 7.31 -17.44 -19.39
N LEU A 59 7.31 -18.23 -18.32
CA LEU A 59 7.98 -19.53 -18.26
C LEU A 59 7.38 -20.52 -19.27
N SER A 60 6.06 -20.60 -19.35
CA SER A 60 5.35 -21.50 -20.27
C SER A 60 5.60 -21.16 -21.74
N GLY A 61 5.51 -19.87 -22.09
CA GLY A 61 5.81 -19.39 -23.44
C GLY A 61 7.28 -19.62 -23.81
N CYS A 62 8.22 -19.36 -22.89
CA CYS A 62 9.64 -19.60 -23.12
C CYS A 62 9.97 -21.08 -23.29
N PHE A 63 9.37 -21.96 -22.48
CA PHE A 63 9.52 -23.40 -22.64
C PHE A 63 9.18 -23.83 -24.07
N ALA A 64 8.07 -23.35 -24.63
CA ALA A 64 7.70 -23.66 -26.01
C ALA A 64 8.72 -23.11 -27.03
N LEU A 65 9.15 -21.86 -26.89
CA LEU A 65 10.12 -21.24 -27.80
C LEU A 65 11.49 -21.92 -27.76
N MET A 66 11.94 -22.38 -26.59
CA MET A 66 13.22 -23.06 -26.41
C MET A 66 13.25 -24.42 -27.12
N ASN A 67 12.11 -25.11 -27.18
CA ASN A 67 11.93 -26.44 -27.78
C ASN A 67 11.61 -26.42 -29.28
N ALA A 68 11.71 -25.28 -29.96
CA ALA A 68 11.38 -25.13 -31.38
C ALA A 68 12.05 -26.17 -32.30
N LYS A 69 13.32 -26.52 -32.05
CA LYS A 69 14.04 -27.55 -32.82
C LYS A 69 13.40 -28.94 -32.65
N GLY A 70 12.97 -29.28 -31.44
CA GLY A 70 12.27 -30.54 -31.16
C GLY A 70 10.96 -30.62 -31.92
N TYR A 71 10.16 -29.55 -31.92
CA TYR A 71 8.92 -29.49 -32.69
C TYR A 71 9.14 -29.66 -34.20
N ALA A 72 10.22 -29.09 -34.74
CA ALA A 72 10.57 -29.24 -36.15
C ALA A 72 10.92 -30.68 -36.53
N ILE A 73 11.71 -31.38 -35.71
CA ILE A 73 12.10 -32.79 -35.92
C ILE A 73 10.85 -33.69 -35.91
N GLU A 74 9.89 -33.41 -35.06
CA GLU A 74 8.69 -34.22 -34.95
C GLU A 74 7.68 -33.99 -36.05
N ARG A 75 7.56 -32.74 -36.51
CA ARG A 75 6.82 -32.41 -37.73
C ARG A 75 7.45 -33.06 -38.96
N LEU A 76 8.78 -33.18 -39.01
CA LEU A 76 9.48 -33.92 -40.06
C LEU A 76 9.11 -35.41 -40.05
N HIS A 77 8.95 -36.01 -38.87
CA HIS A 77 8.45 -37.38 -38.70
C HIS A 77 6.92 -37.53 -38.90
N GLY A 78 6.23 -36.48 -39.39
CA GLY A 78 4.80 -36.54 -39.72
C GLY A 78 3.84 -36.47 -38.52
N LYS A 79 4.32 -36.12 -37.32
CA LYS A 79 3.42 -35.94 -36.16
C LYS A 79 2.50 -34.73 -36.37
N SER A 80 1.22 -34.90 -36.04
CA SER A 80 0.26 -33.80 -36.04
C SER A 80 0.57 -32.80 -34.92
N ALA A 81 0.18 -31.53 -35.11
CA ALA A 81 0.37 -30.49 -34.10
C ALA A 81 -0.28 -30.85 -32.75
N LEU A 82 -1.49 -31.43 -32.79
CA LEU A 82 -2.19 -31.92 -31.59
C LEU A 82 -1.43 -33.08 -30.92
N GLY A 83 -0.81 -33.97 -31.70
CA GLY A 83 0.01 -35.06 -31.17
C GLY A 83 1.25 -34.56 -30.42
N ILE A 84 1.85 -33.47 -30.89
CA ILE A 84 3.00 -32.82 -30.23
C ILE A 84 2.56 -32.19 -28.90
N VAL A 85 1.47 -31.42 -28.92
CA VAL A 85 0.91 -30.78 -27.71
C VAL A 85 0.49 -31.82 -26.67
N PHE A 86 -0.21 -32.88 -27.09
CA PHE A 86 -0.65 -33.93 -26.16
C PHE A 86 0.53 -34.69 -25.54
N ARG A 87 1.59 -34.93 -26.32
CA ARG A 87 2.82 -35.53 -25.78
C ARG A 87 3.45 -34.61 -24.74
N ASP A 88 3.58 -33.31 -25.00
CA ASP A 88 4.18 -32.38 -24.04
C ASP A 88 3.33 -32.27 -22.76
N ILE A 89 2.01 -32.23 -22.89
CA ILE A 89 1.10 -32.28 -21.75
C ILE A 89 1.33 -33.57 -20.97
N LYS A 90 1.34 -34.74 -21.63
CA LYS A 90 1.54 -36.03 -20.96
C LYS A 90 2.92 -36.15 -20.32
N ALA A 91 3.96 -35.64 -20.96
CA ALA A 91 5.34 -35.66 -20.45
C ALA A 91 5.49 -34.79 -19.19
N ASN A 92 4.74 -33.69 -19.11
CA ASN A 92 4.79 -32.77 -17.96
C ASN A 92 3.65 -33.00 -16.95
N ALA A 93 2.65 -33.84 -17.26
CA ALA A 93 1.49 -34.05 -16.39
C ALA A 93 1.88 -34.61 -15.02
N VAL A 94 2.79 -35.59 -14.98
CA VAL A 94 3.25 -36.20 -13.72
C VAL A 94 3.99 -35.20 -12.83
N PRO A 95 5.07 -34.51 -13.30
CA PRO A 95 5.75 -33.54 -12.46
C PRO A 95 4.85 -32.35 -12.07
N CYS A 96 3.95 -31.89 -12.96
CA CYS A 96 2.98 -30.86 -12.62
C CYS A 96 1.98 -31.32 -11.55
N ALA A 97 1.42 -32.52 -11.68
CA ALA A 97 0.50 -33.08 -10.69
C ALA A 97 1.18 -33.32 -9.35
N ALA A 98 2.43 -33.80 -9.35
CA ALA A 98 3.22 -33.97 -8.14
C ALA A 98 3.50 -32.62 -7.45
N GLY A 99 3.94 -31.62 -8.22
CA GLY A 99 4.14 -30.26 -7.69
C GLY A 99 2.87 -29.64 -7.13
N MET A 100 1.74 -29.82 -7.83
CA MET A 100 0.43 -29.36 -7.38
C MET A 100 -0.01 -30.07 -6.09
N ALA A 101 0.15 -31.39 -6.02
CA ALA A 101 -0.21 -32.16 -4.84
C ALA A 101 0.61 -31.74 -3.62
N VAL A 102 1.93 -31.50 -3.79
CA VAL A 102 2.80 -30.98 -2.72
C VAL A 102 2.36 -29.57 -2.30
N ALA A 103 2.13 -28.66 -3.25
CA ALA A 103 1.67 -27.31 -2.95
C ALA A 103 0.31 -27.31 -2.23
N CYS A 104 -0.66 -28.09 -2.71
CA CYS A 104 -1.96 -28.26 -2.06
C CYS A 104 -1.80 -28.85 -0.65
N ALA A 105 -0.97 -29.87 -0.45
CA ALA A 105 -0.75 -30.46 0.87
C ALA A 105 -0.16 -29.45 1.86
N VAL A 106 0.82 -28.65 1.43
CA VAL A 106 1.43 -27.59 2.26
C VAL A 106 0.41 -26.51 2.59
N LEU A 107 -0.35 -26.03 1.60
CA LEU A 107 -1.35 -24.99 1.79
C LEU A 107 -2.49 -25.46 2.70
N CYS A 108 -3.02 -26.66 2.50
CA CYS A 108 -4.01 -27.26 3.39
C CYS A 108 -3.44 -27.42 4.80
N GLY A 109 -2.20 -27.91 4.94
CA GLY A 109 -1.56 -28.03 6.26
C GLY A 109 -1.46 -26.68 6.99
N ALA A 110 -1.04 -25.63 6.28
CA ALA A 110 -0.93 -24.29 6.84
C ALA A 110 -2.29 -23.71 7.26
N VAL A 111 -3.33 -23.86 6.42
CA VAL A 111 -4.69 -23.40 6.74
C VAL A 111 -5.28 -24.18 7.90
N TYR A 112 -5.03 -25.48 7.98
CA TYR A 112 -5.49 -26.30 9.12
C TYR A 112 -4.84 -25.86 10.43
N ILE A 113 -3.53 -25.58 10.42
CA ILE A 113 -2.80 -25.13 11.60
C ILE A 113 -3.25 -23.73 12.03
N TYR A 114 -3.46 -22.83 11.08
CA TYR A 114 -3.80 -21.43 11.35
C TYR A 114 -5.27 -21.22 11.70
N ASN A 115 -6.18 -21.83 10.93
CA ASN A 115 -7.61 -21.55 10.99
C ASN A 115 -8.44 -22.73 11.53
N HIS A 116 -7.79 -23.82 11.97
CA HIS A 116 -8.43 -25.08 12.38
C HIS A 116 -9.41 -25.66 11.35
N GLY A 117 -9.31 -25.22 10.09
CA GLY A 117 -10.23 -25.59 9.05
C GLY A 117 -11.55 -24.81 8.97
N ALA A 118 -11.66 -23.65 9.61
CA ALA A 118 -12.80 -22.78 9.37
C ALA A 118 -12.83 -22.35 7.88
N GLN A 119 -14.04 -22.32 7.29
CA GLN A 119 -14.29 -21.95 5.89
C GLN A 119 -13.55 -22.78 4.81
N TRP A 120 -13.29 -24.07 5.06
CA TRP A 120 -12.64 -24.98 4.10
C TRP A 120 -13.24 -24.92 2.69
N ASN A 121 -14.57 -24.93 2.58
CA ASN A 121 -15.25 -24.97 1.29
C ASN A 121 -14.98 -23.71 0.46
N LEU A 122 -15.07 -22.54 1.09
CA LEU A 122 -14.80 -21.26 0.43
C LEU A 122 -13.33 -21.17 0.00
N TRP A 123 -12.42 -21.54 0.90
CA TRP A 123 -10.99 -21.54 0.62
C TRP A 123 -10.63 -22.50 -0.53
N LEU A 124 -11.16 -23.72 -0.53
CA LEU A 124 -10.96 -24.70 -1.61
C LEU A 124 -11.52 -24.19 -2.93
N MET A 125 -12.72 -23.60 -2.93
CA MET A 125 -13.35 -23.05 -4.14
C MET A 125 -12.51 -21.92 -4.74
N VAL A 126 -12.09 -20.95 -3.91
CA VAL A 126 -11.26 -19.81 -4.37
C VAL A 126 -9.90 -20.30 -4.87
N THR A 127 -9.27 -21.22 -4.14
CA THR A 127 -7.97 -21.79 -4.53
C THR A 127 -8.09 -22.56 -5.84
N ALA A 128 -9.12 -23.39 -6.01
CA ALA A 128 -9.37 -24.11 -7.25
C ALA A 128 -9.60 -23.17 -8.44
N LEU A 129 -10.33 -22.07 -8.23
CA LEU A 129 -10.57 -21.06 -9.26
C LEU A 129 -9.25 -20.36 -9.68
N ILE A 130 -8.42 -19.98 -8.72
CA ILE A 130 -7.11 -19.37 -8.97
C ILE A 130 -6.20 -20.35 -9.72
N LEU A 131 -6.14 -21.61 -9.30
CA LEU A 131 -5.35 -22.64 -9.97
C LEU A 131 -5.84 -22.89 -11.40
N LEU A 132 -7.16 -22.95 -11.61
CA LEU A 132 -7.75 -23.11 -12.94
C LEU A 132 -7.38 -21.92 -13.84
N LEU A 133 -7.43 -20.70 -13.31
CA LEU A 133 -7.02 -19.50 -14.03
C LEU A 133 -5.53 -19.56 -14.42
N ILE A 134 -4.65 -19.91 -13.48
CA ILE A 134 -3.21 -20.07 -13.75
C ILE A 134 -2.97 -21.13 -14.83
N MET A 135 -3.61 -22.30 -14.72
CA MET A 135 -3.49 -23.38 -15.71
C MET A 135 -3.99 -22.94 -17.09
N ALA A 136 -5.12 -22.23 -17.16
CA ALA A 136 -5.66 -21.71 -18.42
C ALA A 136 -4.68 -20.71 -19.06
N CYS A 137 -4.15 -19.75 -18.30
CA CYS A 137 -3.16 -18.79 -18.78
C CYS A 137 -1.87 -19.47 -19.24
N MET A 138 -1.37 -20.45 -18.49
CA MET A 138 -0.19 -21.24 -18.87
C MET A 138 -0.41 -22.00 -20.17
N MET A 139 -1.58 -22.62 -20.34
CA MET A 139 -1.94 -23.37 -21.54
C MET A 139 -2.02 -22.44 -22.75
N VAL A 140 -2.68 -21.28 -22.62
CA VAL A 140 -2.74 -20.27 -23.70
C VAL A 140 -1.34 -19.79 -24.06
N ALA A 141 -0.50 -19.46 -23.07
CA ALA A 141 0.87 -19.01 -23.30
C ALA A 141 1.74 -20.07 -24.01
N TYR A 142 1.61 -21.34 -23.60
CA TYR A 142 2.26 -22.46 -24.26
C TYR A 142 1.81 -22.58 -25.72
N LEU A 143 0.49 -22.55 -25.98
CA LEU A 143 -0.06 -22.69 -27.33
C LEU A 143 0.39 -21.54 -28.24
N VAL A 144 0.43 -20.31 -27.73
CA VAL A 144 0.97 -19.15 -28.46
C VAL A 144 2.46 -19.33 -28.74
N GLY A 145 3.26 -19.73 -27.74
CA GLY A 145 4.68 -20.00 -27.93
C GLY A 145 4.94 -21.12 -28.93
N PHE A 146 4.14 -22.19 -28.89
CA PHE A 146 4.19 -23.31 -29.83
C PHE A 146 3.82 -22.87 -31.25
N ALA A 147 2.78 -22.06 -31.41
CA ALA A 147 2.37 -21.51 -32.70
C ALA A 147 3.47 -20.64 -33.31
N ILE A 148 4.09 -19.76 -32.50
CA ILE A 148 5.23 -18.92 -32.93
C ILE A 148 6.42 -19.80 -33.32
N ALA A 149 6.79 -20.79 -32.50
CA ALA A 149 7.88 -21.72 -32.80
C ALA A 149 7.62 -22.53 -34.08
N SER A 150 6.37 -22.83 -34.36
CA SER A 150 5.94 -23.62 -35.53
C SER A 150 5.71 -22.79 -36.80
N ALA A 151 5.70 -21.46 -36.72
CA ALA A 151 5.44 -20.59 -37.86
C ALA A 151 6.58 -20.57 -38.91
N SER A 152 7.79 -21.02 -38.55
CA SER A 152 8.92 -21.07 -39.48
C SER A 152 8.85 -22.26 -40.45
N PRO A 153 9.29 -22.08 -41.72
CA PRO A 153 9.39 -23.18 -42.68
C PRO A 153 10.32 -24.29 -42.16
N LEU A 154 9.93 -25.55 -42.38
CA LEU A 154 10.52 -26.74 -41.77
C LEU A 154 12.06 -26.78 -41.85
N LEU A 155 12.61 -26.40 -43.01
CA LEU A 155 14.05 -26.45 -43.31
C LEU A 155 14.88 -25.47 -42.44
N TRP A 156 14.30 -24.32 -42.09
CA TRP A 156 14.94 -23.36 -41.18
C TRP A 156 14.75 -23.75 -39.71
N SER A 157 13.61 -24.34 -39.37
CA SER A 157 13.28 -24.79 -38.02
C SER A 157 14.13 -25.99 -37.57
N ILE A 158 14.51 -26.89 -38.49
CA ILE A 158 15.44 -28.00 -38.22
C ILE A 158 16.85 -27.48 -37.85
N LYS A 159 17.26 -26.36 -38.46
CA LYS A 159 18.49 -25.63 -38.09
C LYS A 159 18.33 -24.81 -36.79
N GLY A 160 17.20 -24.94 -36.09
CA GLY A 160 16.92 -24.26 -34.83
C GLY A 160 16.68 -22.76 -34.96
N ARG A 161 16.36 -22.27 -36.17
CA ARG A 161 16.05 -20.85 -36.39
C ARG A 161 14.59 -20.57 -36.05
N LEU A 162 14.38 -19.49 -35.32
CA LEU A 162 13.06 -18.94 -35.03
C LEU A 162 12.64 -17.94 -36.12
N PRO A 163 11.33 -17.71 -36.31
CA PRO A 163 10.86 -16.70 -37.25
C PRO A 163 11.34 -15.33 -36.80
N GLN A 164 11.76 -14.48 -37.74
CA GLN A 164 12.28 -13.17 -37.39
C GLN A 164 11.20 -12.34 -36.68
N ARG A 165 11.57 -11.71 -35.55
CA ARG A 165 10.80 -10.72 -34.78
C ARG A 165 9.66 -11.26 -33.91
N LEU A 166 8.89 -12.28 -34.33
CA LEU A 166 7.72 -12.75 -33.58
C LEU A 166 8.04 -13.20 -32.13
N PRO A 167 9.07 -14.03 -31.87
CA PRO A 167 9.41 -14.44 -30.51
C PRO A 167 9.91 -13.25 -29.67
N SER A 168 10.69 -12.35 -30.28
CA SER A 168 11.15 -11.13 -29.60
C SER A 168 9.97 -10.25 -29.17
N VAL A 169 8.98 -10.02 -30.04
CA VAL A 169 7.77 -9.24 -29.73
C VAL A 169 6.99 -9.89 -28.59
N ALA A 170 6.78 -11.21 -28.64
CA ALA A 170 6.05 -11.93 -27.60
C ALA A 170 6.69 -11.77 -26.21
N VAL A 171 8.04 -11.82 -26.11
CA VAL A 171 8.71 -11.59 -24.83
C VAL A 171 8.57 -10.14 -24.36
N TYR A 172 8.70 -9.16 -25.27
CA TYR A 172 8.52 -7.74 -24.90
C TYR A 172 7.08 -7.41 -24.48
N CYS A 173 6.06 -8.10 -25.01
CA CYS A 173 4.67 -7.96 -24.56
C CYS A 173 4.46 -8.32 -23.09
N VAL A 174 5.27 -9.22 -22.52
CA VAL A 174 5.23 -9.55 -21.09
C VAL A 174 6.22 -8.69 -20.29
N ARG A 175 7.40 -8.45 -20.85
CA ARG A 175 8.49 -7.73 -20.18
C ARG A 175 8.16 -6.26 -19.92
N ILE A 176 7.53 -5.55 -20.86
CA ILE A 176 7.19 -4.13 -20.68
C ILE A 176 6.19 -3.96 -19.53
N PRO A 177 5.05 -4.68 -19.47
CA PRO A 177 4.18 -4.66 -18.29
C PRO A 177 4.90 -5.09 -17.01
N ALA A 178 5.82 -6.07 -17.08
CA ALA A 178 6.55 -6.52 -15.89
C ALA A 178 7.42 -5.41 -15.30
N VAL A 179 8.07 -4.60 -16.14
CA VAL A 179 8.81 -3.41 -15.70
C VAL A 179 7.87 -2.43 -14.99
N VAL A 180 6.70 -2.12 -15.56
CA VAL A 180 5.72 -1.21 -14.97
C VAL A 180 5.24 -1.73 -13.61
N VAL A 181 4.86 -3.00 -13.54
CA VAL A 181 4.41 -3.63 -12.28
C VAL A 181 5.53 -3.69 -11.24
N THR A 182 6.79 -3.87 -11.66
CA THR A 182 7.95 -3.83 -10.75
C THR A 182 8.09 -2.45 -10.10
N ILE A 183 7.99 -1.38 -10.89
CA ILE A 183 8.05 -0.01 -10.36
C ILE A 183 6.93 0.21 -9.34
N TRP A 184 5.70 -0.18 -9.68
CA TRP A 184 4.56 -0.11 -8.76
C TRP A 184 4.82 -0.90 -7.47
N ALA A 185 5.29 -2.15 -7.57
CA ALA A 185 5.57 -2.98 -6.42
C ALA A 185 6.62 -2.37 -5.48
N ILE A 186 7.68 -1.74 -6.03
CA ILE A 186 8.69 -1.02 -5.24
C ILE A 186 8.07 0.21 -4.56
N SER A 187 7.24 0.98 -5.27
CA SER A 187 6.57 2.15 -4.70
C SER A 187 5.67 1.76 -3.51
N PHE A 188 4.82 0.74 -3.68
CA PHE A 188 3.92 0.26 -2.62
C PHE A 188 4.66 -0.41 -1.46
N ALA A 189 5.73 -1.17 -1.73
CA ALA A 189 6.59 -1.66 -0.66
C ALA A 189 7.21 -0.50 0.12
N GLY A 190 7.50 0.60 -0.57
CA GLY A 190 8.08 1.79 0.02
C GLY A 190 7.12 2.59 0.90
N THR A 191 5.86 2.74 0.49
CA THR A 191 4.79 3.32 1.34
C THR A 191 4.59 2.44 2.56
N ALA A 192 4.38 1.14 2.37
CA ALA A 192 4.14 0.20 3.47
C ALA A 192 5.32 0.15 4.46
N LEU A 193 6.57 0.25 3.98
CA LEU A 193 7.73 0.31 4.87
C LEU A 193 7.83 1.63 5.62
N ALA A 194 7.50 2.76 4.99
CA ALA A 194 7.49 4.07 5.64
C ALA A 194 6.44 4.11 6.75
N GLU A 195 5.22 3.65 6.45
CA GLU A 195 4.12 3.54 7.40
C GLU A 195 4.45 2.57 8.54
N ALA A 196 4.99 1.39 8.23
CA ALA A 196 5.41 0.44 9.26
C ALA A 196 6.54 0.99 10.15
N ARG A 197 7.45 1.80 9.60
CA ARG A 197 8.51 2.45 10.36
C ARG A 197 7.96 3.54 11.28
N ASP A 198 7.01 4.32 10.78
CA ASP A 198 6.35 5.36 11.57
C ASP A 198 5.58 4.73 12.74
N GLN A 199 4.75 3.73 12.45
CA GLN A 199 4.00 2.98 13.45
C GLN A 199 4.90 2.27 14.48
N TRP A 200 6.09 1.82 14.07
CA TRP A 200 7.08 1.25 14.98
C TRP A 200 7.66 2.30 15.94
N ARG A 201 7.94 3.52 15.46
CA ARG A 201 8.43 4.63 16.30
C ARG A 201 7.38 5.07 17.31
N THR A 202 6.12 5.02 16.92
CA THR A 202 4.99 5.53 17.70
C THR A 202 4.39 4.46 18.62
N GLN A 203 4.85 3.21 18.50
CA GLN A 203 4.37 2.08 19.31
C GLN A 203 4.45 2.35 20.82
N GLN A 204 5.49 3.05 21.30
CA GLN A 204 5.59 3.40 22.72
C GLN A 204 4.53 4.43 23.13
N ALA A 205 4.27 5.45 22.30
CA ALA A 205 3.23 6.44 22.54
C ALA A 205 1.84 5.79 22.54
N TRP A 206 1.59 4.85 21.62
CA TRP A 206 0.37 4.04 21.59
C TRP A 206 0.18 3.15 22.82
N ARG A 207 1.27 2.62 23.40
CA ARG A 207 1.18 1.88 24.68
C ARG A 207 0.84 2.81 25.86
N THR A 208 1.35 4.04 25.84
CA THR A 208 1.03 5.05 26.87
C THR A 208 -0.41 5.52 26.78
N ALA A 209 -1.03 5.51 25.59
CA ALA A 209 -2.45 5.82 25.40
C ALA A 209 -3.41 4.89 26.16
N GLY A 210 -2.96 3.69 26.54
CA GLY A 210 -3.67 2.79 27.45
C GLY A 210 -5.03 2.33 26.93
N ASP A 211 -6.06 2.44 27.78
CA ASP A 211 -7.42 1.98 27.50
C ASP A 211 -8.30 3.00 26.76
N SER A 212 -7.67 4.04 26.19
CA SER A 212 -8.37 5.09 25.45
C SER A 212 -9.15 4.50 24.26
N ALA A 213 -10.34 5.04 24.04
CA ALA A 213 -11.31 4.54 23.08
C ALA A 213 -11.61 5.58 22.01
N ALA A 214 -11.55 5.17 20.74
CA ALA A 214 -12.09 5.92 19.62
C ALA A 214 -13.54 5.52 19.36
N ILE A 215 -14.36 6.48 18.94
CA ILE A 215 -15.74 6.27 18.53
C ILE A 215 -15.87 6.34 17.01
N TYR A 216 -16.77 5.54 16.46
CA TYR A 216 -17.04 5.52 15.02
C TYR A 216 -18.50 5.85 14.76
N LEU A 217 -18.72 6.86 13.92
CA LEU A 217 -20.03 7.43 13.60
C LEU A 217 -20.64 6.76 12.38
N ASN A 218 -21.95 6.50 12.41
CA ASN A 218 -22.65 5.76 11.37
C ASN A 218 -22.85 6.63 10.12
N PRO A 219 -22.20 6.30 8.98
CA PRO A 219 -22.31 7.12 7.78
C PRO A 219 -23.63 6.92 7.01
N ASN A 220 -24.48 5.97 7.40
CA ASN A 220 -25.66 5.56 6.61
C ASN A 220 -26.99 6.19 7.05
N LEU A 221 -26.96 7.29 7.79
CA LEU A 221 -28.16 7.99 8.26
C LEU A 221 -28.60 9.10 7.29
N SER A 222 -29.86 9.53 7.36
CA SER A 222 -30.33 10.68 6.59
C SER A 222 -29.62 11.97 7.03
N ALA A 223 -29.63 13.02 6.19
CA ALA A 223 -29.01 14.30 6.56
C ALA A 223 -29.65 14.89 7.82
N GLU A 224 -30.99 14.83 7.94
CA GLU A 224 -31.72 15.32 9.10
C GLU A 224 -31.39 14.53 10.38
N GLU A 225 -31.24 13.21 10.26
CA GLU A 225 -30.82 12.36 11.37
C GLU A 225 -29.37 12.65 11.78
N GLN A 226 -28.47 12.83 10.80
CA GLN A 226 -27.07 13.18 11.04
C GLN A 226 -26.96 14.50 11.79
N ASP A 227 -27.69 15.54 11.39
CA ASP A 227 -27.66 16.85 12.06
C ASP A 227 -28.14 16.72 13.52
N GLN A 228 -29.26 16.04 13.75
CA GLN A 228 -29.80 15.85 15.10
C GLN A 228 -28.84 15.08 16.01
N TYR A 229 -28.23 14.01 15.51
CA TYR A 229 -27.27 13.23 16.30
C TYR A 229 -25.92 13.94 16.45
N SER A 230 -25.54 14.80 15.51
CA SER A 230 -24.29 15.57 15.58
C SER A 230 -24.31 16.57 16.72
N GLU A 231 -25.38 17.34 16.88
CA GLU A 231 -25.52 18.30 17.99
C GLU A 231 -25.47 17.57 19.36
N ARG A 232 -26.19 16.44 19.48
CA ARG A 232 -26.20 15.63 20.69
C ARG A 232 -24.85 14.99 21.00
N THR A 233 -24.13 14.53 19.97
CA THR A 233 -22.80 13.95 20.12
C THR A 233 -21.82 15.00 20.60
N GLY A 234 -21.87 16.21 20.05
CA GLY A 234 -21.04 17.34 20.47
C GLY A 234 -21.27 17.70 21.94
N ALA A 235 -22.54 17.82 22.34
CA ALA A 235 -22.90 18.15 23.72
C ALA A 235 -22.44 17.06 24.71
N TRP A 236 -22.57 15.79 24.34
CA TRP A 236 -22.07 14.66 25.12
C TRP A 236 -20.54 14.67 25.23
N LEU A 237 -19.82 14.93 24.15
CA LEU A 237 -18.36 15.01 24.14
C LEU A 237 -17.84 16.19 24.97
N ARG A 238 -18.47 17.36 24.83
CA ARG A 238 -18.17 18.54 25.66
C ARG A 238 -18.36 18.24 27.15
N GLN A 239 -19.43 17.53 27.52
CA GLN A 239 -19.66 17.09 28.89
C GLN A 239 -18.58 16.10 29.34
N ALA A 240 -18.23 15.12 28.49
CA ALA A 240 -17.17 14.16 28.79
C ALA A 240 -15.80 14.84 28.94
N GLU A 241 -15.53 15.94 28.23
CA GLU A 241 -14.33 16.75 28.46
C GLU A 241 -14.34 17.40 29.84
N ALA A 242 -15.46 18.05 30.21
CA ALA A 242 -15.62 18.69 31.51
C ALA A 242 -15.46 17.69 32.67
N ASP A 243 -15.89 16.44 32.46
CA ASP A 243 -15.76 15.35 33.43
C ASP A 243 -14.36 14.69 33.43
N GLY A 244 -13.43 15.14 32.58
CA GLY A 244 -12.07 14.60 32.49
C GLY A 244 -11.93 13.31 31.68
N HIS A 245 -12.99 12.89 30.98
CA HIS A 245 -13.08 11.62 30.27
C HIS A 245 -12.83 11.70 28.76
N MET A 246 -12.63 12.89 28.20
CA MET A 246 -12.36 13.10 26.77
C MET A 246 -10.99 13.76 26.57
N ILE A 247 -10.20 13.21 25.65
CA ILE A 247 -8.93 13.75 25.16
C ILE A 247 -9.17 14.24 23.73
N LEU A 248 -8.81 15.50 23.47
CA LEU A 248 -8.79 16.07 22.12
C LEU A 248 -7.33 16.25 21.69
N ALA A 249 -6.99 15.81 20.49
CA ALA A 249 -5.71 16.05 19.86
C ALA A 249 -5.89 16.09 18.34
N HIS A 250 -6.15 17.26 17.79
CA HIS A 250 -6.42 17.45 16.37
C HIS A 250 -5.31 18.23 15.68
N GLU A 251 -4.80 17.68 14.57
CA GLU A 251 -3.77 18.32 13.77
C GLU A 251 -4.35 19.34 12.78
N TYR A 252 -3.84 20.56 12.83
CA TYR A 252 -4.07 21.60 11.84
C TYR A 252 -2.79 22.02 11.11
N ASP A 253 -2.96 22.35 9.84
CA ASP A 253 -2.06 23.30 9.17
C ASP A 253 -2.52 24.73 9.49
N LEU A 254 -1.60 25.55 9.96
CA LEU A 254 -1.85 26.96 10.31
C LEU A 254 -2.52 27.76 9.19
N ARG A 255 -2.30 27.38 7.92
CA ARG A 255 -2.93 28.02 6.75
C ARG A 255 -4.43 27.86 6.71
N PHE A 256 -4.94 26.74 7.22
CA PHE A 256 -6.37 26.43 7.29
C PHE A 256 -6.96 26.67 8.68
N PHE A 257 -6.11 26.79 9.69
CA PHE A 257 -6.51 27.07 11.06
C PHE A 257 -6.98 28.52 11.22
N ALA A 258 -6.13 29.48 10.83
CA ALA A 258 -6.42 30.89 11.03
C ALA A 258 -6.91 31.55 9.73
N PRO A 259 -7.79 32.56 9.80
CA PRO A 259 -8.12 33.37 8.63
C PRO A 259 -6.86 34.00 8.01
N PRO A 260 -6.85 34.41 6.74
CA PRO A 260 -5.72 35.15 6.15
C PRO A 260 -5.47 36.48 6.88
N ALA A 261 -4.24 36.99 6.80
CA ALA A 261 -3.92 38.31 7.36
C ALA A 261 -4.55 39.43 6.51
N ASP A 262 -4.52 40.66 7.01
CA ASP A 262 -5.13 41.81 6.32
C ASP A 262 -4.54 42.07 4.92
N ASP A 263 -3.29 41.63 4.69
CA ASP A 263 -2.60 41.68 3.39
C ASP A 263 -2.86 40.44 2.50
N GLY A 264 -3.70 39.51 2.95
CA GLY A 264 -4.03 38.26 2.28
C GLY A 264 -2.98 37.15 2.45
N SER A 265 -1.91 37.38 3.21
CA SER A 265 -0.91 36.34 3.49
C SER A 265 -1.45 35.25 4.41
N THR A 266 -0.95 34.02 4.25
CA THR A 266 -1.26 32.89 5.13
C THR A 266 0.03 32.35 5.72
N VAL A 267 -0.03 32.01 7.00
CA VAL A 267 1.12 31.51 7.77
C VAL A 267 1.11 30.00 7.66
N SER A 268 2.27 29.40 7.42
CA SER A 268 2.37 27.95 7.48
C SER A 268 3.14 27.44 8.68
N GLY A 269 2.69 26.27 9.15
CA GLY A 269 3.25 25.55 10.28
C GLY A 269 2.24 24.52 10.75
N ARG A 270 2.71 23.56 11.53
CA ARG A 270 1.86 22.55 12.14
C ARG A 270 1.39 23.04 13.50
N LEU A 271 0.13 22.77 13.80
CA LEU A 271 -0.50 23.09 15.07
C LEU A 271 -1.24 21.85 15.56
N LEU A 272 -1.06 21.49 16.81
CA LEU A 272 -1.84 20.49 17.50
C LEU A 272 -2.81 21.23 18.42
N LEU A 273 -4.10 21.16 18.09
CA LEU A 273 -5.17 21.64 18.96
C LEU A 273 -5.52 20.53 19.94
N ALA A 274 -5.37 20.81 21.23
CA ALA A 274 -5.61 19.84 22.28
C ALA A 274 -6.49 20.43 23.39
N ASN A 275 -7.02 19.56 24.25
CA ASN A 275 -7.73 20.00 25.45
C ASN A 275 -6.90 19.84 26.73
N GLY A 276 -7.37 20.37 27.86
CA GLY A 276 -6.65 20.26 29.14
C GLY A 276 -6.39 18.82 29.56
N ASN A 277 -7.30 17.89 29.25
CA ASN A 277 -7.13 16.46 29.54
C ASN A 277 -5.98 15.83 28.75
N TYR A 278 -5.58 16.38 27.61
CA TYR A 278 -4.39 15.94 26.88
C TYR A 278 -3.11 16.08 27.74
N LEU A 279 -2.99 17.18 28.50
CA LEU A 279 -1.82 17.46 29.33
C LEU A 279 -1.67 16.49 30.52
N SER A 280 -2.77 15.91 31.00
CA SER A 280 -2.72 14.89 32.06
C SER A 280 -2.25 13.53 31.53
N HIS A 281 -2.51 13.23 30.26
CA HIS A 281 -2.16 11.97 29.60
C HIS A 281 -0.78 11.99 28.94
N GLN A 282 -0.35 13.15 28.43
CA GLN A 282 0.94 13.32 27.76
C GLN A 282 1.94 14.08 28.62
N ASP A 283 3.24 13.80 28.46
CA ASP A 283 4.32 14.48 29.19
C ASP A 283 4.77 15.72 28.39
N VAL A 284 3.99 16.78 28.49
CA VAL A 284 4.31 18.09 27.92
C VAL A 284 5.00 18.94 28.98
N ARG A 285 6.17 19.47 28.65
CA ARG A 285 7.03 20.26 29.55
C ARG A 285 7.35 21.63 28.97
N ASP A 286 7.53 22.59 29.85
CA ASP A 286 8.05 23.91 29.52
C ASP A 286 9.59 23.89 29.36
N ALA A 287 10.16 25.03 28.97
CA ALA A 287 11.59 25.22 28.79
C ALA A 287 12.40 25.02 30.07
N ASP A 288 11.80 25.20 31.24
CA ASP A 288 12.42 24.96 32.55
C ASP A 288 12.33 23.48 32.96
N GLY A 289 11.65 22.64 32.15
CA GLY A 289 11.48 21.21 32.37
C GLY A 289 10.32 20.85 33.31
N SER A 290 9.50 21.83 33.71
CA SER A 290 8.30 21.59 34.52
C SER A 290 7.18 21.04 33.66
N ARG A 291 6.46 20.03 34.17
CA ARG A 291 5.35 19.42 33.45
C ARG A 291 4.12 20.34 33.49
N LEU A 292 3.55 20.59 32.31
CA LEU A 292 2.28 21.29 32.16
C LEU A 292 1.15 20.27 32.39
N THR A 293 0.29 20.52 33.37
CA THR A 293 -0.74 19.55 33.79
C THR A 293 -2.17 20.06 33.61
N SER A 294 -2.38 21.37 33.48
CA SER A 294 -3.71 21.97 33.37
C SER A 294 -3.63 23.38 32.81
N VAL A 295 -4.70 23.82 32.16
CA VAL A 295 -4.92 25.20 31.73
C VAL A 295 -6.00 25.81 32.62
N PRO A 296 -5.86 27.06 33.11
CA PRO A 296 -6.92 27.74 33.85
C PRO A 296 -8.22 27.81 33.04
N ASP A 297 -9.36 27.83 33.74
CA ASP A 297 -10.65 28.11 33.13
C ASP A 297 -10.61 29.51 32.47
N ASP A 298 -11.19 29.62 31.27
CA ASP A 298 -11.20 30.82 30.42
C ASP A 298 -9.82 31.32 29.93
N ALA A 299 -8.83 30.43 29.84
CA ALA A 299 -7.53 30.72 29.23
C ALA A 299 -7.20 29.77 28.07
N VAL A 300 -6.38 30.26 27.14
CA VAL A 300 -5.77 29.47 26.07
C VAL A 300 -4.28 29.35 26.37
N LEU A 301 -3.75 28.13 26.40
CA LEU A 301 -2.32 27.90 26.54
C LEU A 301 -1.71 27.60 25.18
N VAL A 302 -0.64 28.32 24.82
CA VAL A 302 0.12 28.08 23.60
C VAL A 302 1.54 27.67 23.98
N VAL A 303 1.94 26.46 23.60
CA VAL A 303 3.31 25.97 23.77
C VAL A 303 4.05 26.08 22.45
N VAL A 304 5.07 26.93 22.43
CA VAL A 304 5.91 27.18 21.25
C VAL A 304 7.09 26.21 21.24
N PRO A 305 7.34 25.47 20.16
CA PRO A 305 8.48 24.56 20.08
C PRO A 305 9.80 25.34 20.18
N SER A 306 10.80 24.75 20.86
CA SER A 306 12.09 25.42 21.12
C SER A 306 12.92 25.67 19.85
N THR A 307 12.64 24.91 18.80
CA THR A 307 13.31 24.94 17.49
C THR A 307 12.90 26.14 16.62
N LEU A 308 11.84 26.86 17.00
CA LEU A 308 11.34 27.97 16.22
C LEU A 308 12.13 29.27 16.46
N ASP A 309 12.49 29.94 15.36
CA ASP A 309 13.08 31.27 15.38
C ASP A 309 12.07 32.32 15.87
N ASP A 310 12.55 33.38 16.52
CA ASP A 310 11.68 34.42 17.11
C ASP A 310 10.77 35.11 16.07
N ALA A 311 11.23 35.26 14.81
CA ALA A 311 10.44 35.86 13.73
C ALA A 311 9.27 34.95 13.31
N HIS A 312 9.54 33.68 13.03
CA HIS A 312 8.50 32.68 12.71
C HIS A 312 7.57 32.43 13.90
N GLN A 313 8.08 32.57 15.12
CA GLN A 313 7.29 32.42 16.33
C GLN A 313 6.21 33.50 16.40
N GLN A 314 6.58 34.77 16.21
CA GLN A 314 5.62 35.88 16.21
C GLN A 314 4.55 35.69 15.13
N GLU A 315 4.97 35.36 13.91
CA GLU A 315 4.04 35.13 12.78
C GLU A 315 2.99 34.05 13.10
N ARG A 316 3.42 32.92 13.69
CA ARG A 316 2.49 31.85 14.06
C ARG A 316 1.63 32.18 15.28
N LEU A 317 2.17 32.91 16.26
CA LEU A 317 1.39 33.39 17.41
C LEU A 317 0.30 34.37 16.96
N ASP A 318 0.61 35.26 16.03
CA ASP A 318 -0.36 36.18 15.44
C ASP A 318 -1.48 35.43 14.72
N ALA A 319 -1.18 34.31 14.06
CA ALA A 319 -2.20 33.43 13.47
C ALA A 319 -3.12 32.83 14.55
N VAL A 320 -2.57 32.34 15.67
CA VAL A 320 -3.37 31.83 16.80
C VAL A 320 -4.25 32.95 17.40
N HIS A 321 -3.70 34.14 17.62
CA HIS A 321 -4.45 35.30 18.11
C HIS A 321 -5.63 35.65 17.20
N ARG A 322 -5.42 35.67 15.87
CA ARG A 322 -6.47 35.94 14.89
C ARG A 322 -7.56 34.87 14.89
N TRP A 323 -7.17 33.60 15.01
CA TRP A 323 -8.14 32.51 15.13
C TRP A 323 -8.98 32.66 16.41
N VAL A 324 -8.37 32.85 17.58
CA VAL A 324 -9.09 33.03 18.85
C VAL A 324 -10.07 34.20 18.76
N LYS A 325 -9.64 35.33 18.20
CA LYS A 325 -10.48 36.51 18.00
C LYS A 325 -11.67 36.21 17.08
N SER A 326 -11.42 35.53 15.95
CA SER A 326 -12.47 35.14 15.00
C SER A 326 -13.53 34.23 15.65
N GLN A 327 -13.11 33.25 16.46
CA GLN A 327 -14.04 32.37 17.18
C GLN A 327 -14.85 33.14 18.23
N CYS A 328 -14.21 34.04 18.97
CA CYS A 328 -14.89 34.90 19.94
C CYS A 328 -15.92 35.82 19.27
N GLU A 329 -15.61 36.41 18.11
CA GLU A 329 -16.55 37.24 17.34
C GLU A 329 -17.72 36.42 16.81
N MET A 330 -17.47 35.21 16.32
CA MET A 330 -18.50 34.28 15.83
C MET A 330 -19.49 33.88 16.92
N TYR A 331 -19.00 33.61 18.14
CA TYR A 331 -19.82 33.17 19.27
C TYR A 331 -20.22 34.30 20.24
N GLY A 332 -19.88 35.55 19.93
CA GLY A 332 -20.24 36.72 20.74
C GLY A 332 -19.61 36.74 22.15
N ARG A 333 -18.37 36.27 22.28
CA ARG A 333 -17.63 36.18 23.56
C ARG A 333 -16.45 37.13 23.63
N ASN A 334 -15.95 37.33 24.85
CA ASN A 334 -14.71 38.07 25.10
C ASN A 334 -13.51 37.19 24.79
N VAL A 335 -12.43 37.81 24.29
CA VAL A 335 -11.17 37.11 24.02
C VAL A 335 -10.54 36.64 25.34
N PRO A 336 -10.32 35.31 25.52
CA PRO A 336 -9.69 34.77 26.72
C PRO A 336 -8.22 35.18 26.83
N GLN A 337 -7.64 35.04 28.02
CA GLN A 337 -6.21 35.28 28.21
C GLN A 337 -5.40 34.19 27.49
N ILE A 338 -4.48 34.60 26.63
CA ILE A 338 -3.56 33.69 25.92
C ILE A 338 -2.23 33.65 26.68
N ASN A 339 -1.95 32.50 27.29
CA ASN A 339 -0.72 32.23 28.01
C ASN A 339 0.27 31.53 27.07
N ILE A 340 1.42 32.15 26.85
CA ILE A 340 2.42 31.64 25.91
C ILE A 340 3.61 31.11 26.71
N VAL A 341 3.96 29.85 26.47
CA VAL A 341 5.08 29.17 27.12
C VAL A 341 5.98 28.57 26.05
N ARG A 342 7.29 28.56 26.27
CA ARG A 342 8.22 27.85 25.39
C ARG A 342 8.33 26.40 25.86
N GLY A 343 8.21 25.46 24.94
CA GLY A 343 8.31 24.02 25.22
C GLY A 343 9.75 23.58 25.47
N ALA A 344 9.89 22.42 26.12
CA ALA A 344 11.19 21.78 26.34
C ALA A 344 11.90 21.45 25.01
N SER A 345 13.23 21.41 25.04
CA SER A 345 14.03 21.07 23.87
C SER A 345 13.84 19.61 23.45
N SER A 346 13.71 19.36 22.14
CA SER A 346 13.49 18.02 21.55
C SER A 346 12.23 17.31 22.05
N GLN A 347 11.22 18.05 22.49
CA GLN A 347 9.93 17.49 22.89
C GLN A 347 9.14 17.03 21.67
N GLN A 348 8.57 15.83 21.73
CA GLN A 348 7.66 15.31 20.71
C GLN A 348 6.22 15.35 21.24
N LEU A 349 5.29 15.83 20.43
CA LEU A 349 3.86 15.84 20.73
C LEU A 349 3.17 14.66 20.06
N PHE A 350 2.27 13.97 20.76
CA PHE A 350 1.54 12.82 20.23
C PHE A 350 0.13 13.22 19.81
N GLY A 351 -0.18 13.15 18.52
CA GLY A 351 -1.49 13.53 18.01
C GLY A 351 -2.57 12.47 18.12
N TYR A 352 -2.25 11.26 18.60
CA TYR A 352 -3.12 10.08 18.52
C TYR A 352 -3.58 9.70 17.10
N GLY A 353 -3.20 10.44 16.06
CA GLY A 353 -3.53 10.15 14.66
C GLY A 353 -4.99 10.41 14.32
N SER A 354 -5.27 10.77 13.07
CA SER A 354 -6.63 10.84 12.57
C SER A 354 -7.03 9.53 11.89
N ALA A 355 -8.32 9.32 11.70
CA ALA A 355 -8.88 8.26 10.87
C ALA A 355 -8.45 8.37 9.39
N LEU A 356 -7.76 9.45 9.00
CA LEU A 356 -7.20 9.61 7.67
C LEU A 356 -5.89 8.82 7.55
N PRO A 357 -5.73 8.02 6.47
CA PRO A 357 -4.50 7.29 6.23
C PRO A 357 -3.27 8.20 6.18
N ASN A 358 -2.15 7.74 6.71
CA ASN A 358 -0.82 8.34 6.56
C ASN A 358 -0.63 9.72 7.21
N THR A 359 -1.36 10.00 8.30
CA THR A 359 -1.05 11.13 9.19
C THR A 359 0.03 10.72 10.20
N PRO A 360 1.12 11.49 10.34
CA PRO A 360 2.11 11.20 11.35
C PRO A 360 1.49 11.40 12.72
N THR A 361 1.80 10.48 13.64
CA THR A 361 1.23 10.52 14.99
C THR A 361 2.13 11.24 16.00
N LEU A 362 3.39 11.50 15.65
CA LEU A 362 4.35 12.26 16.46
C LEU A 362 4.82 13.53 15.73
N PHE A 363 4.86 14.64 16.45
CA PHE A 363 5.26 15.95 15.94
C PHE A 363 6.44 16.54 16.72
N ASP A 364 7.50 16.90 16.02
CA ASP A 364 8.72 17.47 16.62
C ASP A 364 8.67 19.02 16.68
N ASP A 365 8.03 19.67 15.71
CA ASP A 365 8.04 21.13 15.53
C ASP A 365 6.63 21.76 15.43
N ALA A 366 5.64 21.16 16.10
CA ALA A 366 4.27 21.66 16.12
C ALA A 366 4.03 22.62 17.29
N LEU A 367 3.22 23.67 17.04
CA LEU A 367 2.64 24.50 18.09
C LEU A 367 1.55 23.71 18.81
N LEU A 368 1.59 23.64 20.13
CA LEU A 368 0.47 23.09 20.90
C LEU A 368 -0.44 24.24 21.32
N VAL A 369 -1.71 24.20 20.93
CA VAL A 369 -2.75 25.10 21.43
C VAL A 369 -3.69 24.29 22.30
N VAL A 370 -3.75 24.60 23.58
CA VAL A 370 -4.58 23.89 24.55
C VAL A 370 -5.75 24.78 24.97
N ILE A 371 -6.96 24.26 24.78
CA ILE A 371 -8.22 24.92 25.12
C ILE A 371 -9.15 23.97 25.86
N ASN A 372 -9.86 24.47 26.87
CA ASN A 372 -10.87 23.69 27.58
C ASN A 372 -12.27 24.01 27.04
N ALA A 373 -13.22 23.10 27.24
CA ALA A 373 -14.65 23.28 26.97
C ALA A 373 -15.20 24.56 27.63
N SER A 374 -14.66 24.96 28.80
CA SER A 374 -15.03 26.18 29.50
C SER A 374 -14.74 27.45 28.69
N SER A 375 -13.72 27.45 27.84
CA SER A 375 -13.34 28.60 26.99
C SER A 375 -14.44 29.02 26.00
N GLY A 376 -15.35 28.09 25.64
CA GLY A 376 -16.41 28.35 24.67
C GLY A 376 -15.91 28.68 23.25
N LEU A 377 -14.66 28.35 22.92
CA LEU A 377 -14.07 28.53 21.60
C LEU A 377 -14.45 27.44 20.59
N LEU A 378 -14.95 26.30 21.08
CA LEU A 378 -15.44 25.18 20.26
C LEU A 378 -16.94 25.00 20.46
N SER A 379 -17.66 24.87 19.34
CA SER A 379 -19.07 24.51 19.29
C SER A 379 -19.28 23.00 19.42
N ASP A 380 -20.53 22.57 19.61
CA ASP A 380 -20.87 21.13 19.63
C ASP A 380 -20.57 20.47 18.28
N ASP A 381 -20.77 21.21 17.19
CA ASP A 381 -20.46 20.75 15.85
C ASP A 381 -18.95 20.52 15.66
N ASP A 382 -18.10 21.36 16.26
CA ASP A 382 -16.64 21.16 16.23
C ASP A 382 -16.24 19.85 16.92
N TYR A 383 -16.82 19.56 18.09
CA TYR A 383 -16.57 18.30 18.81
C TYR A 383 -16.97 17.08 17.98
N THR A 384 -18.13 17.12 17.34
CA THR A 384 -18.59 16.03 16.46
C THR A 384 -17.72 15.92 15.22
N ALA A 385 -17.30 17.04 14.63
CA ALA A 385 -16.40 17.06 13.49
C ALA A 385 -15.05 16.41 13.82
N TYR A 386 -14.45 16.74 14.97
CA TYR A 386 -13.21 16.10 15.45
C TYR A 386 -13.41 14.62 15.75
N ALA A 387 -14.53 14.24 16.36
CA ALA A 387 -14.84 12.83 16.61
C ALA A 387 -15.02 12.02 15.32
N SER A 388 -15.65 12.61 14.29
CA SER A 388 -15.81 11.96 12.99
C SER A 388 -14.48 11.68 12.29
N GLN A 389 -13.47 12.50 12.57
CA GLN A 389 -12.11 12.37 12.08
C GLN A 389 -11.24 11.48 12.97
N GLY A 390 -11.74 10.98 14.10
CA GLY A 390 -10.99 10.13 15.02
C GLY A 390 -10.04 10.87 15.97
N ASP A 391 -10.08 12.20 16.00
CA ASP A 391 -9.17 13.05 16.80
C ASP A 391 -9.65 13.27 18.25
N VAL A 392 -10.79 12.64 18.58
CA VAL A 392 -11.39 12.63 19.92
C VAL A 392 -11.33 11.23 20.48
N LEU A 393 -10.66 11.11 21.62
CA LEU A 393 -10.57 9.86 22.37
C LEU A 393 -11.30 9.98 23.70
N LEU A 394 -11.90 8.88 24.12
CA LEU A 394 -12.48 8.73 25.44
C LEU A 394 -11.54 7.92 26.33
N SER A 395 -11.50 8.24 27.60
CA SER A 395 -10.58 7.62 28.58
C SER A 395 -10.69 6.10 28.70
N ASP A 396 -11.88 5.53 28.47
CA ASP A 396 -12.13 4.10 28.61
C ASP A 396 -13.24 3.62 27.65
N THR A 397 -13.11 2.38 27.18
CA THR A 397 -14.06 1.75 26.25
C THR A 397 -15.43 1.48 26.89
N ASN A 398 -15.47 1.03 28.15
CA ASN A 398 -16.73 0.78 28.86
C ASN A 398 -17.44 2.08 29.18
N TYR A 399 -16.70 3.11 29.58
CA TYR A 399 -17.24 4.46 29.75
C TYR A 399 -17.91 4.92 28.45
N ALA A 400 -17.19 4.90 27.33
CA ALA A 400 -17.69 5.33 26.03
C ALA A 400 -18.98 4.61 25.62
N ILE A 401 -19.06 3.29 25.82
CA ILE A 401 -20.26 2.49 25.51
C ILE A 401 -21.42 2.84 26.46
N ALA A 402 -21.17 2.95 27.76
CA ALA A 402 -22.22 3.22 28.74
C ALA A 402 -22.77 4.65 28.60
N SER A 403 -21.89 5.65 28.49
CA SER A 403 -22.27 7.06 28.41
C SER A 403 -22.95 7.40 27.09
N SER A 404 -22.48 6.85 25.96
CA SER A 404 -23.15 7.05 24.66
C SER A 404 -24.57 6.50 24.64
N ARG A 405 -24.80 5.32 25.24
CA ARG A 405 -26.15 4.74 25.36
C ARG A 405 -27.05 5.58 26.26
N GLN A 406 -26.53 6.08 27.38
CA GLN A 406 -27.27 6.96 28.27
C GLN A 406 -27.63 8.29 27.59
N ALA A 407 -26.77 8.79 26.71
CA ALA A 407 -27.02 9.97 25.87
C ALA A 407 -27.96 9.69 24.69
N GLY A 408 -28.42 8.45 24.49
CA GLY A 408 -29.29 8.08 23.38
C GLY A 408 -28.60 8.07 22.02
N LEU A 409 -27.28 7.89 21.98
CA LEU A 409 -26.46 7.91 20.76
C LEU A 409 -26.21 6.51 20.16
N GLY A 410 -26.89 5.48 20.65
CA GLY A 410 -26.64 4.08 20.25
C GLY A 410 -26.85 3.79 18.76
N ASP A 411 -27.71 4.56 18.08
CA ASP A 411 -27.97 4.42 16.65
C ASP A 411 -26.94 5.16 15.77
N PHE A 412 -26.30 6.18 16.35
CA PHE A 412 -25.28 7.01 15.69
C PHE A 412 -23.87 6.47 15.89
N ILE A 413 -23.51 6.09 17.13
CA ILE A 413 -22.20 5.52 17.47
C ILE A 413 -22.28 4.00 17.28
N PHE A 414 -21.86 3.55 16.09
CA PHE A 414 -22.01 2.15 15.71
C PHE A 414 -20.88 1.25 16.21
N ALA A 415 -19.72 1.82 16.57
CA ALA A 415 -18.60 1.10 17.13
C ALA A 415 -17.77 1.97 18.07
N VAL A 416 -17.17 1.31 19.06
CA VAL A 416 -16.17 1.86 19.98
C VAL A 416 -15.00 0.89 19.98
N GLY A 417 -13.78 1.39 19.76
CA GLY A 417 -12.58 0.55 19.68
C GLY A 417 -11.44 1.11 20.53
N ASN A 418 -10.69 0.20 21.17
CA ASN A 418 -9.47 0.58 21.89
C ASN A 418 -8.39 0.99 20.88
N VAL A 419 -7.84 2.19 21.03
CA VAL A 419 -6.92 2.75 20.04
C VAL A 419 -5.55 2.07 20.04
N ALA A 420 -5.05 1.66 21.20
CA ALA A 420 -3.78 0.96 21.31
C ALA A 420 -3.84 -0.43 20.68
N GLN A 421 -4.96 -1.12 20.84
CA GLN A 421 -5.21 -2.43 20.21
C GLN A 421 -5.38 -2.28 18.70
N ASN A 422 -6.20 -1.33 18.23
CA ASN A 422 -6.37 -1.07 16.81
C ASN A 422 -5.02 -0.72 16.15
N ALA A 423 -4.23 0.14 16.76
CA ALA A 423 -2.88 0.50 16.29
C ALA A 423 -1.93 -0.72 16.22
N ALA A 424 -2.06 -1.68 17.15
CA ALA A 424 -1.28 -2.91 17.16
C ALA A 424 -1.72 -3.90 16.06
N ASP A 425 -3.03 -4.03 15.84
CA ASP A 425 -3.60 -4.87 14.77
C ASP A 425 -3.25 -4.30 13.39
N ASP A 426 -3.34 -2.99 13.21
CA ASP A 426 -2.91 -2.30 12.00
C ASP A 426 -1.42 -2.54 11.75
N TYR A 427 -0.56 -2.37 12.77
CA TYR A 427 0.87 -2.65 12.64
C TYR A 427 1.16 -4.11 12.22
N ALA A 428 0.44 -5.07 12.80
CA ALA A 428 0.56 -6.48 12.43
C ALA A 428 0.13 -6.73 10.97
N GLN A 429 -0.95 -6.08 10.53
CA GLN A 429 -1.41 -6.13 9.15
C GLN A 429 -0.39 -5.50 8.18
N LEU A 430 0.13 -4.30 8.47
CA LEU A 430 1.17 -3.65 7.67
C LEU A 430 2.41 -4.53 7.51
N LYS A 431 2.84 -5.22 8.58
CA LYS A 431 3.96 -6.16 8.52
C LYS A 431 3.67 -7.35 7.60
N ALA A 432 2.47 -7.92 7.66
CA ALA A 432 2.06 -9.00 6.78
C ALA A 432 2.03 -8.54 5.31
N ASP A 433 1.46 -7.36 5.05
CA ASP A 433 1.38 -6.76 3.72
C ASP A 433 2.79 -6.45 3.16
N LEU A 434 3.71 -5.97 3.98
CA LEU A 434 5.11 -5.73 3.59
C LEU A 434 5.81 -7.02 3.13
N ILE A 435 5.59 -8.15 3.82
CA ILE A 435 6.14 -9.45 3.41
C ILE A 435 5.62 -9.83 2.02
N VAL A 436 4.33 -9.63 1.74
CA VAL A 436 3.73 -9.90 0.42
C VAL A 436 4.33 -8.98 -0.64
N HIS A 437 4.53 -7.70 -0.34
CA HIS A 437 5.19 -6.76 -1.26
C HIS A 437 6.63 -7.19 -1.59
N LEU A 438 7.40 -7.69 -0.62
CA LEU A 438 8.75 -8.21 -0.87
C LEU A 438 8.73 -9.44 -1.79
N PHE A 439 7.80 -10.38 -1.57
CA PHE A 439 7.62 -11.53 -2.47
C PHE A 439 7.24 -11.09 -3.89
N ASN A 440 6.39 -10.06 -4.01
CA ASN A 440 6.02 -9.49 -5.31
C ASN A 440 7.24 -8.91 -6.04
N ILE A 441 8.11 -8.16 -5.35
CA ILE A 441 9.34 -7.61 -5.93
C ILE A 441 10.28 -8.74 -6.39
N ILE A 442 10.49 -9.77 -5.57
CA ILE A 442 11.35 -10.92 -5.92
C ILE A 442 10.80 -11.63 -7.16
N THR A 443 9.48 -11.82 -7.24
CA THR A 443 8.82 -12.49 -8.37
C THR A 443 8.92 -11.64 -9.64
N CYS A 444 8.73 -10.33 -9.53
CA CYS A 444 8.99 -9.37 -10.61
C CYS A 444 10.45 -9.44 -11.10
N ALA A 445 11.42 -9.48 -10.19
CA ALA A 445 12.83 -9.64 -10.52
C ALA A 445 13.10 -10.96 -11.26
N ALA A 446 12.43 -12.05 -10.87
CA ALA A 446 12.52 -13.33 -11.56
C ALA A 446 11.94 -13.27 -12.99
N ILE A 447 10.78 -12.64 -13.19
CA ILE A 447 10.18 -12.42 -14.53
C ILE A 447 11.16 -11.65 -15.43
N LEU A 448 11.75 -10.59 -14.89
CA LEU A 448 12.73 -9.76 -15.57
C LEU A 448 14.01 -10.53 -15.93
N ALA A 449 14.53 -11.34 -15.01
CA ALA A 449 15.70 -12.18 -15.27
C ALA A 449 15.42 -13.24 -16.35
N VAL A 450 14.30 -13.97 -16.24
CA VAL A 450 13.89 -14.98 -17.22
C VAL A 450 13.68 -14.35 -18.60
N SER A 451 13.04 -13.17 -18.68
CA SER A 451 12.86 -12.46 -19.95
C SER A 451 14.15 -11.95 -20.58
N SER A 452 15.13 -11.56 -19.77
CA SER A 452 16.45 -11.19 -20.28
C SER A 452 17.17 -12.38 -20.90
N ILE A 453 17.15 -13.52 -20.22
CA ILE A 453 17.76 -14.76 -20.73
C ILE A 453 17.05 -15.20 -22.01
N ALA A 454 15.72 -15.16 -22.03
CA ALA A 454 14.91 -15.52 -23.19
C ALA A 454 15.21 -14.62 -24.39
N ILE A 455 15.21 -13.29 -24.23
CA ILE A 455 15.54 -12.34 -25.30
C ILE A 455 16.97 -12.56 -25.78
N ALA A 456 17.94 -12.72 -24.87
CA ALA A 456 19.33 -12.98 -25.24
C ALA A 456 19.45 -14.22 -26.15
N GLN A 457 18.82 -15.33 -25.74
CA GLN A 457 18.82 -16.57 -26.51
C GLN A 457 18.11 -16.42 -27.86
N ILE A 458 16.91 -15.82 -27.87
CA ILE A 458 16.11 -15.60 -29.07
C ILE A 458 16.89 -14.75 -30.08
N ARG A 459 17.48 -13.62 -29.64
CA ARG A 459 18.18 -12.68 -30.53
C ARG A 459 19.44 -13.29 -31.13
N VAL A 460 20.17 -14.08 -30.34
CA VAL A 460 21.34 -14.81 -30.81
C VAL A 460 20.94 -15.90 -31.82
N ARG A 461 19.84 -16.63 -31.60
CA ARG A 461 19.30 -17.62 -32.54
C ARG A 461 18.74 -17.00 -33.83
N GLU A 462 17.99 -15.91 -33.73
CA GLU A 462 17.40 -15.19 -34.87
C GLU A 462 18.48 -14.67 -35.84
N ARG A 463 19.64 -14.23 -35.33
CA ARG A 463 20.71 -13.58 -36.11
C ARG A 463 22.02 -14.37 -36.14
N ALA A 464 21.98 -15.68 -35.89
CA ALA A 464 23.17 -16.53 -35.74
C ALA A 464 24.22 -16.35 -36.86
N GLN A 465 23.79 -16.38 -38.13
CA GLN A 465 24.69 -16.20 -39.28
C GLN A 465 25.33 -14.81 -39.33
N THR A 466 24.54 -13.76 -39.10
CA THR A 466 25.04 -12.38 -39.13
C THR A 466 26.01 -12.13 -37.98
N ILE A 467 25.73 -12.71 -36.80
CA ILE A 467 26.61 -12.62 -35.63
C ILE A 467 27.93 -13.34 -35.92
N PHE A 468 27.90 -14.55 -36.47
CA PHE A 468 29.09 -15.31 -36.84
C PHE A 468 29.95 -14.59 -37.88
N ALA A 469 29.34 -14.08 -38.97
CA ALA A 469 30.06 -13.32 -39.99
C ALA A 469 30.73 -12.06 -39.40
N ARG A 470 30.01 -11.29 -38.58
CA ARG A 470 30.56 -10.10 -37.90
C ARG A 470 31.70 -10.45 -36.94
N TYR A 471 31.59 -11.58 -36.25
CA TYR A 471 32.64 -12.08 -35.35
C TYR A 471 33.94 -12.40 -36.10
N ILE A 472 33.86 -13.13 -37.22
CA ILE A 472 35.04 -13.42 -38.08
C ILE A 472 35.67 -12.14 -38.61
N HIS A 473 34.85 -11.15 -39.01
CA HIS A 473 35.34 -9.85 -39.47
C HIS A 473 35.83 -8.91 -38.34
N GLY A 474 35.98 -9.41 -37.10
CA GLY A 474 36.56 -8.65 -35.99
C GLY A 474 35.68 -7.52 -35.45
N TRP A 475 34.36 -7.57 -35.69
CA TRP A 475 33.45 -6.57 -35.14
C TRP A 475 33.37 -6.69 -33.63
N SER A 476 33.42 -5.54 -32.93
CA SER A 476 33.29 -5.51 -31.48
C SER A 476 31.88 -5.92 -31.03
N PHE A 477 31.80 -6.54 -29.85
CA PHE A 477 30.55 -6.98 -29.22
C PHE A 477 29.41 -5.93 -29.24
N PRO A 478 29.64 -4.66 -28.84
CA PRO A 478 28.56 -3.66 -28.86
C PRO A 478 28.07 -3.34 -30.27
N ARG A 479 28.95 -3.31 -31.29
CA ARG A 479 28.51 -3.08 -32.68
C ARG A 479 27.69 -4.24 -33.23
N THR A 480 28.00 -5.46 -32.83
CA THR A 480 27.26 -6.66 -33.25
C THR A 480 25.85 -6.70 -32.64
N HIS A 481 25.70 -6.27 -31.39
CA HIS A 481 24.44 -6.35 -30.63
C HIS A 481 23.75 -4.99 -30.36
N MET A 482 24.14 -3.91 -31.06
CA MET A 482 23.73 -2.54 -30.74
C MET A 482 22.21 -2.34 -30.61
N SER A 483 21.41 -2.92 -31.49
CA SER A 483 19.94 -2.80 -31.42
C SER A 483 19.34 -3.42 -30.15
N LEU A 484 19.98 -4.44 -29.57
CA LEU A 484 19.53 -5.04 -28.31
C LEU A 484 19.99 -4.17 -27.13
N ILE A 485 21.26 -3.74 -27.16
CA ILE A 485 21.83 -2.87 -26.11
C ILE A 485 21.00 -1.59 -25.98
N VAL A 486 20.68 -0.91 -27.10
CA VAL A 486 19.85 0.30 -27.06
C VAL A 486 18.48 0.03 -26.44
N MET A 487 17.80 -1.06 -26.83
CA MET A 487 16.46 -1.37 -26.31
C MET A 487 16.50 -1.69 -24.81
N GLU A 488 17.43 -2.52 -24.36
CA GLU A 488 17.57 -2.87 -22.94
C GLU A 488 18.02 -1.67 -22.10
N THR A 489 18.89 -0.82 -22.63
CA THR A 489 19.28 0.44 -21.98
C THR A 489 18.10 1.40 -21.87
N LEU A 490 17.24 1.51 -22.90
CA LEU A 490 16.02 2.33 -22.82
C LEU A 490 15.05 1.77 -21.76
N LEU A 491 14.86 0.45 -21.71
CA LEU A 491 14.03 -0.19 -20.69
C LEU A 491 14.60 -0.07 -19.27
N ALA A 492 15.91 0.12 -19.13
CA ALA A 492 16.57 0.38 -17.85
C ALA A 492 16.46 1.86 -17.42
N ILE A 493 16.64 2.79 -18.38
CA ILE A 493 16.69 4.23 -18.10
C ILE A 493 15.29 4.82 -17.87
N LEU A 494 14.27 4.42 -18.65
CA LEU A 494 12.93 5.01 -18.54
C LEU A 494 12.31 4.85 -17.14
N PRO A 495 12.32 3.66 -16.50
CA PRO A 495 11.89 3.50 -15.11
C PRO A 495 12.65 4.37 -14.12
N LEU A 496 13.97 4.50 -14.31
CA LEU A 496 14.83 5.28 -13.44
C LEU A 496 14.51 6.77 -13.54
N LEU A 497 14.37 7.29 -14.76
CA LEU A 497 13.97 8.69 -14.99
C LEU A 497 12.59 8.98 -14.44
N TRP A 498 11.64 8.06 -14.60
CA TRP A 498 10.31 8.20 -14.01
C TRP A 498 10.35 8.22 -12.49
N SER A 499 11.13 7.32 -11.86
CA SER A 499 11.28 7.29 -10.40
C SER A 499 11.99 8.54 -9.87
N LEU A 500 13.01 9.04 -10.56
CA LEU A 500 13.66 10.30 -10.22
C LEU A 500 12.72 11.49 -10.38
N TRP A 501 11.91 11.53 -11.43
CA TRP A 501 10.90 12.56 -11.64
C TRP A 501 9.82 12.53 -10.57
N GLN A 502 9.38 11.33 -10.15
CA GLN A 502 8.42 11.16 -9.05
C GLN A 502 8.98 11.68 -7.72
N VAL A 503 10.22 11.32 -7.39
CA VAL A 503 10.89 11.82 -6.18
C VAL A 503 11.07 13.33 -6.25
N ALA A 504 11.48 13.87 -7.40
CA ALA A 504 11.64 15.31 -7.59
C ALA A 504 10.30 16.07 -7.57
N SER A 505 9.21 15.48 -8.08
CA SER A 505 7.88 16.10 -8.02
C SER A 505 7.36 16.10 -6.58
N MET A 506 7.57 15.01 -5.83
CA MET A 506 7.27 14.95 -4.39
C MET A 506 8.08 15.97 -3.59
N MET A 507 9.37 16.15 -3.89
CA MET A 507 10.19 17.20 -3.28
C MET A 507 9.72 18.61 -3.66
N ARG A 508 9.28 18.84 -4.90
CA ARG A 508 8.72 20.14 -5.30
C ARG A 508 7.39 20.43 -4.63
N SER A 509 6.56 19.42 -4.41
CA SER A 509 5.34 19.57 -3.60
C SER A 509 5.62 19.76 -2.11
N GLN A 510 6.84 19.48 -1.60
CA GLN A 510 7.24 19.90 -0.24
C GLN A 510 7.33 21.42 -0.09
N ALA A 511 7.38 22.18 -1.18
CA ALA A 511 7.17 23.63 -1.12
C ALA A 511 5.71 24.01 -0.77
N ALA A 512 4.80 23.03 -0.69
CA ALA A 512 3.57 23.13 0.07
C ALA A 512 3.87 22.64 1.51
N PRO A 513 4.05 23.57 2.47
CA PRO A 513 4.42 23.24 3.84
C PRO A 513 3.34 22.39 4.54
N GLY A 514 3.73 21.48 5.45
CA GLY A 514 2.83 20.65 6.26
C GLY A 514 3.00 19.12 6.15
N GLN A 515 3.73 18.61 5.14
CA GLN A 515 4.03 17.17 5.01
C GLN A 515 5.51 16.88 5.28
N ASP A 516 5.83 16.42 6.49
CA ASP A 516 7.17 15.91 6.78
C ASP A 516 7.36 14.53 6.14
N ASN A 517 8.23 14.51 5.13
CA ASN A 517 8.75 13.33 4.43
C ASN A 517 7.77 12.58 3.49
N PRO A 518 7.32 13.20 2.38
CA PRO A 518 6.63 12.48 1.30
C PRO A 518 7.58 11.56 0.50
N LEU A 519 8.86 11.51 0.87
CA LEU A 519 9.84 10.66 0.23
C LEU A 519 9.56 9.20 0.59
N LEU A 520 8.92 8.48 -0.33
CA LEU A 520 8.82 7.03 -0.28
C LEU A 520 10.21 6.44 -0.03
N LEU A 521 10.34 5.62 1.02
CA LEU A 521 11.61 5.03 1.47
C LEU A 521 12.71 6.04 1.83
N GLY A 522 12.39 7.29 2.15
CA GLY A 522 13.42 8.33 2.35
C GLY A 522 14.20 8.66 1.07
N GLY A 523 13.61 8.42 -0.11
CA GLY A 523 14.22 8.72 -1.41
C GLY A 523 15.08 7.61 -1.98
N TRP A 524 15.09 6.41 -1.37
CA TRP A 524 15.88 5.25 -1.84
C TRP A 524 15.24 4.48 -3.00
N GLN A 525 14.00 4.78 -3.35
CA GLN A 525 13.28 4.14 -4.46
C GLN A 525 14.07 4.15 -5.79
N PRO A 526 14.69 5.26 -6.24
CA PRO A 526 15.49 5.26 -7.47
C PRO A 526 16.73 4.37 -7.38
N VAL A 527 17.29 4.17 -6.18
CA VAL A 527 18.45 3.27 -5.95
C VAL A 527 18.04 1.82 -6.17
N LEU A 528 16.88 1.41 -5.65
CA LEU A 528 16.36 0.05 -5.87
C LEU A 528 16.02 -0.20 -7.34
N VAL A 529 15.38 0.78 -8.00
CA VAL A 529 15.09 0.72 -9.44
C VAL A 529 16.39 0.64 -10.25
N MET A 530 17.40 1.45 -9.90
CA MET A 530 18.71 1.42 -10.53
C MET A 530 19.39 0.06 -10.37
N LEU A 531 19.40 -0.49 -9.15
CA LEU A 531 20.01 -1.79 -8.86
C LEU A 531 19.35 -2.91 -9.68
N LEU A 532 18.01 -2.95 -9.71
CA LEU A 532 17.26 -3.90 -10.54
C LEU A 532 17.57 -3.72 -12.04
N ALA A 533 17.61 -2.49 -12.53
CA ALA A 533 17.93 -2.19 -13.92
C ALA A 533 19.35 -2.63 -14.30
N VAL A 534 20.34 -2.38 -13.44
CA VAL A 534 21.74 -2.79 -13.63
C VAL A 534 21.89 -4.30 -13.62
N ILE A 535 21.29 -4.99 -12.64
CA ILE A 535 21.31 -6.46 -12.56
C ILE A 535 20.69 -7.05 -13.83
N ASN A 536 19.52 -6.55 -14.22
CA ASN A 536 18.79 -7.04 -15.36
C ASN A 536 19.56 -6.84 -16.69
N LEU A 537 20.10 -5.63 -16.90
CA LEU A 537 20.94 -5.33 -18.06
C LEU A 537 22.18 -6.26 -18.08
N THR A 538 22.81 -6.48 -16.93
CA THR A 538 23.97 -7.36 -16.80
C THR A 538 23.62 -8.80 -17.14
N ILE A 539 22.51 -9.34 -16.63
CA ILE A 539 22.01 -10.69 -16.97
C ILE A 539 21.77 -10.81 -18.48
N CYS A 540 21.16 -9.80 -19.10
CA CYS A 540 20.93 -9.81 -20.55
C CYS A 540 22.25 -9.83 -21.33
N LEU A 541 23.19 -8.95 -21.01
CA LEU A 541 24.49 -8.86 -21.69
C LEU A 541 25.34 -10.13 -21.51
N LEU A 542 25.38 -10.68 -20.29
CA LEU A 542 26.07 -11.94 -19.99
C LEU A 542 25.41 -13.11 -20.74
N GLY A 543 24.08 -13.16 -20.78
CA GLY A 543 23.34 -14.15 -21.56
C GLY A 543 23.69 -14.09 -23.04
N VAL A 544 23.72 -12.89 -23.63
CA VAL A 544 24.11 -12.68 -25.04
C VAL A 544 25.54 -13.14 -25.27
N ALA A 545 26.48 -12.75 -24.40
CA ALA A 545 27.88 -13.15 -24.51
C ALA A 545 28.04 -14.68 -24.45
N HIS A 546 27.35 -15.32 -23.50
CA HIS A 546 27.37 -16.77 -23.33
C HIS A 546 26.84 -17.51 -24.57
N TYR A 547 25.67 -17.11 -25.07
CA TYR A 547 25.07 -17.75 -26.25
C TYR A 547 25.86 -17.48 -27.53
N THR A 548 26.41 -16.27 -27.71
CA THR A 548 27.27 -15.96 -28.86
C THR A 548 28.54 -16.82 -28.83
N ALA A 549 29.20 -16.97 -27.68
CA ALA A 549 30.36 -17.83 -27.53
C ALA A 549 30.04 -19.31 -27.86
N GLY A 550 28.85 -19.78 -27.46
CA GLY A 550 28.36 -21.11 -27.80
C GLY A 550 28.18 -21.33 -29.30
N ILE A 551 27.60 -20.35 -30.02
CA ILE A 551 27.45 -20.44 -31.49
C ILE A 551 28.80 -20.49 -32.19
N VAL A 552 29.74 -19.63 -31.80
CA VAL A 552 31.09 -19.59 -32.39
C VAL A 552 31.82 -20.91 -32.18
N ARG A 553 31.78 -21.47 -30.96
CA ARG A 553 32.41 -22.77 -30.66
C ARG A 553 31.81 -23.93 -31.45
N ASN A 554 30.50 -23.92 -31.67
CA ASN A 554 29.83 -25.00 -32.40
C ASN A 554 30.11 -24.92 -33.91
N HIS A 555 30.13 -23.72 -34.50
CA HIS A 555 30.46 -23.57 -35.92
C HIS A 555 31.95 -23.88 -36.20
N ALA A 556 32.85 -23.51 -35.29
CA ALA A 556 34.27 -23.85 -35.39
C ALA A 556 34.60 -25.34 -35.20
N ARG A 557 33.61 -26.18 -34.85
CA ARG A 557 33.73 -27.64 -34.76
C ARG A 557 33.09 -28.38 -35.94
N GLU A 558 32.26 -27.69 -36.72
CA GLU A 558 31.57 -28.25 -37.89
C GLU A 558 32.38 -28.04 -39.19
N GLU A 559 33.35 -27.10 -39.18
CA GLU A 559 34.44 -26.97 -40.15
C GLU A 559 35.69 -27.69 -39.66
#